data_AF-A0A841GTH9-F1
#
_entry.id   AF-A0A841GTH9-F1
#
_cell.length_a   1.000
_cell.length_b   1.000
_cell.length_c   1.000
_cell.angle_alpha   90.00
_cell.angle_beta   90.00
_cell.angle_gamma   90.00
#
_symmetry.space_group_name_H-M   'P 1'
#
loop_
_entity.id
_entity.type
_entity.pdbx_description
1 polymer ?
#
loop_
_entity_poly.entity_id
_entity_poly.type
_entity_poly.pdbx_seq_one_letter_code
_entity_poly.pdbx_strand_id
1 'polypeptide(L)'
;MEDILSLEIEDMEKLDFNELVEKIEIVKNYFHKNDVDIEVAIKLYGKAVDLLAVARKKLINFKKEKEEIDKKYMEFLERIEKENEEELF
;
A
#
# COMPACT_ATOMS: atom_id res chain seq x y z
N MET A 1 -5.22 6.71 19.98
CA MET A 1 -5.45 7.75 18.95
C MET A 1 -4.26 8.69 18.85
N GLU A 2 -3.63 9.07 19.96
CA GLU A 2 -2.35 9.81 19.95
C GLU A 2 -1.32 9.16 19.03
N ASP A 3 -1.16 7.83 19.08
CA ASP A 3 -0.23 7.10 18.20
C ASP A 3 -0.45 7.33 16.70
N ILE A 4 -1.67 7.68 16.27
CA ILE A 4 -1.99 8.00 14.87
C ILE A 4 -1.83 9.49 14.62
N LEU A 5 -2.20 10.32 15.59
CA LEU A 5 -2.08 11.78 15.50
C LEU A 5 -0.63 12.25 15.50
N SER A 6 0.28 11.51 16.13
CA SER A 6 1.71 11.80 16.17
C SER A 6 2.49 11.25 14.98
N LEU A 7 1.87 10.48 14.08
CA LEU A 7 2.57 9.94 12.91
C LEU A 7 2.91 11.05 11.94
N GLU A 8 4.20 11.22 11.67
CA GLU A 8 4.67 12.04 10.56
C GLU A 8 4.64 11.24 9.25
N ILE A 9 4.60 11.95 8.12
CA ILE A 9 4.54 11.31 6.78
C ILE A 9 5.72 10.34 6.59
N GLU A 10 6.92 10.73 7.03
CA GLU A 10 8.12 9.90 6.92
C GLU A 10 8.01 8.56 7.67
N ASP A 11 7.29 8.54 8.80
CA ASP A 11 7.07 7.31 9.56
C ASP A 11 5.97 6.46 8.92
N MET A 12 4.93 7.09 8.36
CA MET A 12 3.92 6.38 7.58
C MET A 12 4.53 5.67 6.37
N GLU A 13 5.50 6.29 5.69
CA GLU A 13 6.15 5.68 4.53
C GLU A 13 6.94 4.40 4.87
N LYS A 14 7.39 4.26 6.13
CA LYS A 14 8.11 3.07 6.61
C LYS A 14 7.18 1.89 6.92
N LEU A 15 5.90 2.15 7.20
CA LEU A 15 4.92 1.11 7.51
C LEU A 15 4.67 0.21 6.29
N ASP A 16 4.36 -1.06 6.52
CA ASP A 16 3.83 -1.91 5.48
C ASP A 16 2.39 -1.53 5.10
N PHE A 17 1.88 -2.13 4.01
CA PHE A 17 0.54 -1.80 3.53
C PHE A 17 -0.56 -2.22 4.51
N ASN A 18 -0.40 -3.34 5.20
CA ASN A 18 -1.41 -3.84 6.14
C ASN A 18 -1.45 -2.95 7.38
N GLU A 19 -0.31 -2.53 7.91
CA GLU A 19 -0.21 -1.59 9.03
C GLU A 19 -0.89 -0.25 8.70
N LEU A 20 -0.73 0.26 7.48
CA LEU A 20 -1.43 1.46 7.03
C LEU A 20 -2.95 1.27 7.01
N VAL A 21 -3.43 0.13 6.50
CA VAL A 21 -4.86 -0.21 6.44
C VAL A 21 -5.44 -0.39 7.85
N GLU A 22 -4.74 -1.07 8.74
CA GLU A 22 -5.16 -1.23 10.14
C GLU A 22 -5.34 0.13 10.83
N LYS A 23 -4.40 1.07 10.63
CA LYS A 23 -4.51 2.43 11.16
C LYS A 23 -5.69 3.19 10.56
N ILE A 24 -5.93 3.06 9.25
CA ILE A 24 -7.10 3.65 8.59
C ILE A 24 -8.40 3.09 9.17
N GLU A 25 -8.49 1.78 9.40
CA GLU A 25 -9.65 1.15 10.01
C GLU A 25 -9.88 1.60 11.46
N ILE A 26 -8.81 1.78 12.25
CA ILE A 26 -8.91 2.37 13.59
C ILE A 26 -9.52 3.78 13.51
N VAL A 27 -9.06 4.61 12.57
CA VAL A 27 -9.60 5.96 12.35
C VAL A 27 -11.07 5.92 11.94
N LYS A 28 -11.43 5.06 10.98
CA LYS A 28 -12.82 4.85 10.55
C LYS A 28 -13.71 4.42 11.70
N ASN A 29 -13.26 3.48 12.53
CA ASN A 29 -14.01 2.97 13.68
C ASN A 29 -14.19 4.04 14.76
N TYR A 30 -13.26 4.99 14.88
CA TYR A 30 -13.44 6.15 15.76
C TYR A 30 -14.63 7.02 15.31
N PHE A 31 -14.78 7.27 14.01
CA PHE A 31 -15.88 8.09 13.48
C PHE A 31 -17.27 7.45 13.63
N HIS A 32 -17.36 6.13 13.82
CA HIS A 32 -18.64 5.44 14.05
C HIS A 32 -19.13 5.48 15.50
N LYS A 33 -18.40 6.12 16.42
CA LYS A 33 -18.82 6.26 17.82
C LYS A 33 -19.88 7.37 17.96
N ASN A 34 -20.80 7.25 18.91
CA ASN A 34 -21.87 8.23 19.09
C ASN A 34 -21.39 9.58 19.68
N ASP A 35 -20.33 9.58 20.48
CA ASP A 35 -19.78 10.77 21.14
C ASP A 35 -18.35 11.06 20.67
N VAL A 36 -18.23 11.47 19.40
CA VAL A 36 -16.94 11.84 18.80
C VAL A 36 -16.58 13.26 19.16
N ASP A 37 -15.40 13.45 19.75
CA ASP A 37 -14.79 14.78 19.89
C ASP A 37 -14.45 15.33 18.50
N ILE A 38 -15.10 16.45 18.14
CA ILE A 38 -15.01 17.10 16.84
C ILE A 38 -13.58 17.59 16.55
N GLU A 39 -12.86 18.11 17.53
CA GLU A 39 -11.51 18.63 17.33
C GLU A 39 -10.54 17.48 17.02
N VAL A 40 -10.68 16.37 17.75
CA VAL A 40 -9.92 15.14 17.49
C VAL A 40 -10.30 14.56 16.12
N ALA A 41 -11.59 14.54 15.78
CA ALA A 41 -12.08 14.06 14.50
C ALA A 41 -11.48 14.80 13.30
N ILE A 42 -11.41 16.14 13.36
CA ILE A 42 -10.82 16.95 12.28
C ILE A 42 -9.35 16.60 12.08
N LYS A 43 -8.57 16.49 13.16
CA LYS A 43 -7.14 16.12 13.09
C LYS A 43 -6.96 14.71 12.52
N LEU A 44 -7.79 13.76 12.95
CA LEU A 44 -7.77 12.39 12.44
C LEU A 44 -8.17 12.30 10.98
N TYR A 45 -9.07 13.15 10.50
CA TYR A 45 -9.44 13.18 9.09
C TYR A 45 -8.23 13.56 8.23
N GLY A 46 -7.48 14.58 8.64
CA GLY A 46 -6.22 14.96 7.99
C GLY A 46 -5.23 13.78 7.95
N LYS A 47 -5.01 13.13 9.09
CA LYS A 47 -4.12 11.96 9.16
C LYS A 47 -4.62 10.77 8.34
N ALA A 48 -5.93 10.56 8.24
CA ALA A 48 -6.51 9.52 7.38
C ALA A 48 -6.19 9.77 5.91
N VAL A 49 -6.27 11.02 5.46
CA VAL A 49 -5.90 11.41 4.09
C VAL A 49 -4.42 11.11 3.84
N ASP A 50 -3.54 11.44 4.78
CA ASP A 50 -2.10 11.15 4.66
C ASP A 50 -1.83 9.64 4.57
N LEU A 51 -2.43 8.86 5.48
CA LEU A 51 -2.33 7.39 5.48
C LEU A 51 -2.82 6.79 4.16
N LEU A 52 -3.95 7.27 3.63
CA LEU A 52 -4.50 6.84 2.34
C LEU A 52 -3.59 7.21 1.17
N ALA A 53 -2.99 8.40 1.19
CA ALA A 53 -2.06 8.83 0.16
C ALA A 53 -0.81 7.94 0.12
N VAL A 54 -0.24 7.62 1.28
CA VAL A 54 0.91 6.70 1.40
C VAL A 54 0.53 5.30 0.95
N ALA A 55 -0.61 4.77 1.41
CA ALA A 55 -1.10 3.45 1.00
C ALA A 55 -1.30 3.35 -0.52
N ARG A 56 -1.90 4.39 -1.13
CA ARG A 56 -2.06 4.47 -2.59
C ARG A 56 -0.71 4.47 -3.32
N LYS A 57 0.28 5.22 -2.82
CA LYS A 57 1.63 5.25 -3.40
C LYS A 57 2.25 3.85 -3.38
N LYS A 58 2.15 3.11 -2.27
CA LYS A 58 2.63 1.72 -2.17
C LYS A 58 1.93 0.78 -3.15
N LEU A 59 0.60 0.88 -3.29
CA LEU A 59 -0.14 0.07 -4.27
C LEU A 59 0.32 0.30 -5.71
N ILE A 60 0.59 1.56 -6.08
CA ILE A 60 1.13 1.88 -7.41
C ILE A 60 2.49 1.21 -7.61
N ASN A 61 3.35 1.23 -6.59
CA ASN A 61 4.66 0.59 -6.67
C ASN A 61 4.53 -0.94 -6.79
N PHE A 62 3.71 -1.58 -5.97
CA PHE A 62 3.47 -3.03 -6.07
C PHE A 62 2.90 -3.44 -7.42
N LYS A 63 2.02 -2.63 -8.01
CA LYS A 63 1.50 -2.87 -9.36
C LYS A 63 2.63 -2.86 -10.39
N LYS A 64 3.53 -1.87 -10.33
CA LYS A 64 4.69 -1.78 -11.24
C LYS A 64 5.65 -2.94 -11.05
N GLU A 65 5.99 -3.27 -9.81
CA GLU A 65 6.86 -4.40 -9.49
C GLU A 65 6.29 -5.72 -10.03
N LYS A 66 4.98 -5.93 -9.88
CA LYS A 66 4.31 -7.08 -10.46
C LYS A 66 4.42 -7.09 -12.00
N GLU A 67 4.13 -5.97 -12.66
CA GLU A 67 4.23 -5.85 -14.12
C GLU A 67 5.66 -6.16 -14.62
N GLU A 68 6.69 -5.74 -13.89
CA GLU A 68 8.08 -6.05 -14.20
C GLU A 68 8.42 -7.53 -14.01
N ILE A 69 7.91 -8.16 -12.94
CA ILE A 69 8.08 -9.60 -12.69
C ILE A 69 7.40 -10.41 -13.79
N ASP A 70 6.15 -10.08 -14.12
CA ASP A 70 5.37 -10.75 -15.16
C ASP A 70 6.09 -10.65 -16.51
N LYS A 71 6.65 -9.47 -16.85
CA LYS A 71 7.46 -9.29 -18.06
C LYS A 71 8.70 -10.18 -18.07
N LYS A 72 9.49 -10.18 -16.99
CA LYS A 72 10.69 -11.02 -16.88
C LYS A 72 10.37 -12.51 -16.97
N TYR A 73 9.24 -12.91 -16.40
CA TYR A 73 8.76 -14.29 -16.47
C TYR A 73 8.40 -14.70 -17.90
N MET A 74 7.70 -13.84 -18.64
CA MET A 74 7.40 -14.08 -20.07
C MET A 74 8.67 -14.17 -20.92
N GLU A 75 9.62 -13.24 -20.74
CA GLU A 75 10.91 -13.28 -21.44
C GLU A 75 11.71 -14.56 -21.13
N PHE A 76 11.60 -15.08 -19.90
CA PHE A 76 12.22 -16.34 -19.51
C PHE A 76 11.58 -17.55 -20.21
N LEU A 77 10.25 -17.60 -20.28
CA LEU A 77 9.54 -18.67 -21.00
C LEU A 77 9.89 -18.68 -22.50
N GLU A 78 9.89 -17.52 -23.15
CA GLU A 78 10.25 -17.39 -24.56
C GLU A 78 11.68 -17.86 -24.85
N ARG A 79 12.62 -17.68 -23.92
CA ARG A 79 13.99 -18.19 -24.05
C ARG A 79 14.03 -19.71 -23.98
N ILE A 80 13.33 -20.31 -23.02
CA ILE A 80 13.27 -21.77 -22.88
C ILE A 80 12.62 -22.41 -24.11
N GLU A 81 11.54 -21.82 -24.64
CA GLU A 81 10.89 -22.33 -25.84
C GLU A 81 11.83 -22.33 -27.05
N LYS A 82 12.58 -21.24 -27.25
CA LYS A 82 13.59 -21.15 -28.33
C LYS A 82 14.72 -22.14 -28.17
N GLU A 83 15.25 -22.31 -26.95
CA GLU A 83 16.31 -23.28 -26.66
C GLU A 83 15.83 -24.72 -26.96
N ASN A 84 14.58 -25.06 -26.60
CA ASN A 84 14.00 -26.37 -26.90
C ASN A 84 13.75 -26.59 -28.40
N GLU A 85 13.35 -25.54 -29.14
CA GLU A 85 13.20 -25.62 -30.60
C GLU A 85 14.56 -25.85 -31.29
N GLU A 86 15.63 -25.20 -30.83
CA GLU A 86 16.99 -25.36 -31.38
C GLU A 86 17.58 -26.76 -31.11
N GLU A 87 17.23 -27.43 -30.01
CA GLU A 87 17.67 -28.81 -29.73
C GLU A 87 16.95 -29.89 -30.57
N LEU A 88 15.84 -29.54 -31.23
CA LEU A 88 15.02 -30.44 -32.06
C LEU A 88 15.39 -30.44 -33.56
N PHE A 89 16.29 -29.56 -34.00
CA PHE A 89 16.79 -29.44 -35.38
C PHE A 89 18.27 -29.81 -35.50
#